data_AF-A0A6I3HIV6-F1
#
_entry.id   AF-A0A6I3HIV6-F1
#
_cell.length_a   1.000
_cell.length_b   1.000
_cell.length_c   1.000
_cell.angle_alpha   90.00
_cell.angle_beta   90.00
_cell.angle_gamma   90.00
#
_symmetry.space_group_name_H-M   'P 1'
#
loop_
_entity.id
_entity.type
_entity.pdbx_description
1 polymer ?
#
loop_
_entity_poly.entity_id
_entity_poly.type
_entity_poly.pdbx_seq_one_letter_code
_entity_poly.pdbx_strand_id
1 'polypeptide(L)'
;SAMKNTKVRGNWGELQLQRVIELAGMTEHIMYEQQEHIAGDGDAARPDMIVRLPDSKKIIIDAKAPMSAYLNAINATNDIEREQLLTKHAADVMAHVNALAKRNYASRVDGSLDFIVMFVPGDTFLTAAFDANPEFLEQAIAKNVFPASPGTLIALLRAIAYGWRQEQLAENAAQVVALGKELYERVGVFTGHLQKVGTNLTKATESYNSAVASLETRVMPSARRFETLAVASDQALPGVSPIDVTTRQVSLPELEAGSGNQS
;
A
#
# COMPACT_ATOMS: atom_id res chain seq x y z
N SER A 1 -40.01 -20.24 6.73
CA SER A 1 -39.80 -20.86 8.06
C SER A 1 -38.36 -21.35 8.30
N ALA A 2 -37.31 -20.65 7.82
CA ALA A 2 -35.90 -21.06 7.98
C ALA A 2 -35.15 -20.35 9.12
N MET A 3 -35.55 -19.12 9.49
CA MET A 3 -34.87 -18.29 10.51
C MET A 3 -35.18 -18.70 11.97
N LYS A 4 -35.94 -19.79 12.21
CA LYS A 4 -36.21 -20.31 13.57
C LYS A 4 -35.07 -21.18 14.13
N ASN A 5 -34.16 -21.69 13.29
CA ASN A 5 -33.03 -22.52 13.71
C ASN A 5 -31.80 -21.66 14.08
N THR A 6 -31.21 -21.90 15.26
CA THR A 6 -30.01 -21.20 15.78
C THR A 6 -28.81 -21.30 14.83
N LYS A 7 -28.57 -22.47 14.22
CA LYS A 7 -27.45 -22.67 13.29
C LYS A 7 -27.63 -21.85 12.01
N VAL A 8 -28.87 -21.77 11.50
CA VAL A 8 -29.18 -20.96 10.31
C VAL A 8 -28.98 -19.48 10.57
N ARG A 9 -29.31 -18.99 11.78
CA ARG A 9 -29.08 -17.59 12.17
C ARG A 9 -27.60 -17.26 12.34
N GLY A 10 -26.80 -18.17 12.90
CA GLY A 10 -25.34 -18.02 12.97
C GLY A 10 -24.73 -17.82 11.58
N ASN A 11 -25.02 -18.75 10.66
CA ASN A 11 -24.57 -18.67 9.27
C ASN A 11 -25.04 -17.40 8.55
N TRP A 12 -26.26 -16.92 8.83
CA TRP A 12 -26.77 -15.68 8.25
C TRP A 12 -26.02 -14.45 8.77
N GLY A 13 -25.67 -14.43 10.06
CA GLY A 13 -24.84 -13.38 10.65
C GLY A 13 -23.44 -13.34 10.02
N GLU A 14 -22.81 -14.50 9.84
CA GLU A 14 -21.51 -14.62 9.17
C GLU A 14 -21.58 -14.17 7.70
N LEU A 15 -22.62 -14.55 6.97
CA LEU A 15 -22.82 -14.12 5.57
C LEU A 15 -23.01 -12.61 5.46
N GLN A 16 -23.76 -12.00 6.39
CA GLN A 16 -23.92 -10.53 6.44
C GLN A 16 -22.60 -9.83 6.78
N LEU A 17 -21.82 -10.41 7.70
CA LEU A 17 -20.50 -9.88 8.04
C LEU A 17 -19.56 -9.89 6.83
N GLN A 18 -19.52 -11.00 6.09
CA GLN A 18 -18.76 -11.09 4.84
C GLN A 18 -19.21 -10.03 3.83
N ARG A 19 -20.53 -9.82 3.69
CA ARG A 19 -21.04 -8.79 2.77
C ARG A 19 -20.62 -7.38 3.17
N VAL A 20 -20.58 -7.07 4.46
CA VAL A 20 -20.14 -5.77 4.97
C VAL A 20 -18.66 -5.51 4.65
N ILE A 21 -17.82 -6.53 4.77
CA ILE A 21 -16.39 -6.47 4.43
C ILE A 21 -16.17 -6.16 2.95
N GLU A 22 -16.90 -6.85 2.07
CA GLU A 22 -16.88 -6.60 0.63
C GLU A 22 -17.29 -5.16 0.31
N LEU A 23 -18.38 -4.67 0.92
CA LEU A 23 -18.89 -3.31 0.70
C LEU A 23 -17.95 -2.22 1.23
N ALA A 24 -17.18 -2.53 2.28
CA ALA A 24 -16.13 -1.67 2.78
C ALA A 24 -14.89 -1.63 1.87
N GLY A 25 -14.78 -2.53 0.89
CA GLY A 25 -13.64 -2.61 -0.03
C GLY A 25 -12.40 -3.22 0.61
N MET A 26 -12.57 -4.04 1.65
CA MET A 26 -11.48 -4.72 2.33
C MET A 26 -10.93 -5.85 1.45
N THR A 27 -9.62 -6.06 1.48
CA THR A 27 -8.96 -7.14 0.72
C THR A 27 -8.54 -8.28 1.65
N GLU A 28 -8.95 -9.50 1.34
CA GLU A 28 -8.61 -10.70 2.11
C GLU A 28 -7.09 -10.95 2.08
N HIS A 29 -6.56 -11.54 3.16
CA HIS A 29 -5.14 -11.82 3.40
C HIS A 29 -4.21 -10.60 3.50
N ILE A 30 -4.70 -9.41 3.14
CA ILE A 30 -3.98 -8.14 3.32
C ILE A 30 -4.57 -7.41 4.53
N MET A 31 -5.88 -7.12 4.49
CA MET A 31 -6.55 -6.29 5.48
C MET A 31 -7.38 -7.10 6.47
N TYR A 32 -7.69 -8.36 6.18
CA TYR A 32 -8.40 -9.22 7.13
C TYR A 32 -8.18 -10.71 6.84
N GLU A 33 -8.49 -11.54 7.83
CA GLU A 33 -8.55 -12.99 7.73
C GLU A 33 -9.84 -13.51 8.36
N GLN A 34 -10.48 -14.46 7.68
CA GLN A 34 -11.70 -15.10 8.16
C GLN A 34 -11.35 -16.37 8.94
N GLN A 35 -11.96 -16.53 10.12
CA GLN A 35 -11.90 -17.76 10.90
C GLN A 35 -10.46 -18.30 11.10
N GLU A 36 -9.48 -17.48 11.47
CA GLU A 36 -8.12 -17.97 11.76
C GLU A 36 -8.15 -18.90 12.99
N HIS A 37 -7.53 -20.09 12.90
CA HIS A 37 -7.41 -20.98 14.05
C HIS A 37 -6.36 -20.40 15.00
N ILE A 38 -6.80 -19.82 16.12
CA ILE A 38 -5.86 -19.44 17.18
C ILE A 38 -5.19 -20.71 17.68
N ALA A 39 -3.86 -20.80 17.58
CA ALA A 39 -3.13 -21.99 17.98
C ALA A 39 -3.25 -22.22 19.51
N GLY A 40 -3.51 -23.47 19.92
CA GLY A 40 -3.32 -23.92 21.31
C GLY A 40 -4.57 -24.18 22.14
N ASP A 41 -5.79 -24.06 21.61
CA ASP A 41 -7.01 -24.46 22.32
C ASP A 41 -8.07 -24.91 21.32
N GLY A 42 -8.97 -25.81 21.72
CA GLY A 42 -10.03 -26.33 20.82
C GLY A 42 -10.97 -25.25 20.26
N ASP A 43 -12.00 -25.67 19.53
CA ASP A 43 -13.02 -24.89 18.77
C ASP A 43 -13.63 -23.66 19.46
N ALA A 44 -13.37 -23.45 20.76
CA ALA A 44 -13.87 -22.38 21.60
C ALA A 44 -13.13 -21.03 21.48
N ALA A 45 -12.05 -20.91 20.70
CA ALA A 45 -11.25 -19.67 20.62
C ALA A 45 -11.18 -19.07 19.21
N ARG A 46 -12.10 -19.41 18.31
CA ARG A 46 -12.05 -18.95 16.92
C ARG A 46 -12.94 -17.70 16.76
N PRO A 47 -12.36 -16.50 16.55
CA PRO A 47 -13.15 -15.35 16.15
C PRO A 47 -13.68 -15.54 14.72
N ASP A 48 -14.80 -14.90 14.39
CA ASP A 48 -15.33 -14.99 13.03
C ASP A 48 -14.40 -14.28 12.04
N MET A 49 -13.75 -13.20 12.47
CA MET A 49 -12.81 -12.45 11.64
C MET A 49 -11.78 -11.64 12.43
N ILE A 50 -10.60 -11.48 11.84
CA ILE A 50 -9.52 -10.64 12.33
C ILE A 50 -9.20 -9.60 11.26
N VAL A 51 -9.38 -8.33 11.58
CA VAL A 51 -9.04 -7.20 10.69
C VAL A 51 -7.66 -6.68 11.07
N ARG A 52 -6.78 -6.56 10.08
CA ARG A 52 -5.43 -6.04 10.21
C ARG A 52 -5.47 -4.51 10.00
N LEU A 53 -4.81 -3.80 10.89
CA LEU A 53 -4.64 -2.36 10.86
C LEU A 53 -3.20 -2.04 10.45
N PRO A 54 -2.93 -0.79 10.05
CA PRO A 54 -1.61 -0.19 10.12
C PRO A 54 -0.89 -0.49 11.46
N ASP A 55 0.45 -0.44 11.45
CA ASP A 55 1.29 -0.70 12.62
C ASP A 55 1.19 -2.12 13.21
N SER A 56 0.82 -3.11 12.39
CA SER A 56 0.67 -4.52 12.80
C SER A 56 -0.37 -4.75 13.90
N LYS A 57 -1.30 -3.81 14.09
CA LYS A 57 -2.42 -3.97 15.02
C LYS A 57 -3.55 -4.80 14.42
N LYS A 58 -4.39 -5.39 15.27
CA LYS A 58 -5.52 -6.22 14.84
C LYS A 58 -6.78 -5.89 15.63
N ILE A 59 -7.92 -5.93 14.96
CA ILE A 59 -9.25 -5.84 15.57
C ILE A 59 -9.95 -7.18 15.37
N ILE A 60 -10.53 -7.69 16.45
CA ILE A 60 -11.32 -8.91 16.42
C ILE A 60 -12.78 -8.55 16.18
N ILE A 61 -13.42 -9.26 15.24
CA ILE A 61 -14.84 -9.12 14.94
C ILE A 61 -15.53 -10.47 15.14
N ASP A 62 -16.65 -10.45 15.85
CA ASP A 62 -17.48 -11.62 16.10
C ASP A 62 -18.95 -11.29 15.81
N ALA A 63 -19.60 -12.10 14.98
CA ALA A 63 -20.98 -11.97 14.56
C ALA A 63 -21.93 -12.64 15.54
N LYS A 64 -22.92 -11.88 16.02
CA LYS A 64 -23.99 -12.38 16.89
C LYS A 64 -25.36 -11.98 16.34
N ALA A 65 -26.22 -12.98 16.16
CA ALA A 65 -27.56 -12.83 15.61
C ALA A 65 -28.69 -13.15 16.63
N PRO A 66 -28.81 -12.40 17.75
CA PRO A 66 -29.87 -12.58 18.74
C PRO A 66 -31.20 -12.00 18.22
N MET A 67 -31.83 -12.67 17.25
CA MET A 67 -32.99 -12.11 16.55
C MET A 67 -34.34 -12.63 17.09
N SER A 68 -34.33 -13.67 17.93
CA SER A 68 -35.57 -14.40 18.28
C SER A 68 -36.58 -13.56 19.06
N ALA A 69 -36.14 -12.87 20.11
CA ALA A 69 -37.02 -12.02 20.92
C ALA A 69 -37.56 -10.84 20.10
N TYR A 70 -36.69 -10.16 19.33
CA TYR A 70 -37.10 -9.10 18.41
C TYR A 70 -38.10 -9.56 17.36
N LEU A 71 -37.84 -10.70 16.69
CA LEU A 71 -38.75 -11.24 15.67
C LEU A 71 -40.11 -11.63 16.27
N ASN A 72 -40.16 -12.06 17.53
CA ASN A 72 -41.43 -12.28 18.20
C ASN A 72 -42.12 -10.95 18.54
N ALA A 73 -41.36 -9.94 18.99
CA ALA A 73 -41.91 -8.62 19.34
C ALA A 73 -42.62 -7.95 18.15
N ILE A 74 -42.04 -8.02 16.95
CA ILE A 74 -42.65 -7.46 15.74
C ILE A 74 -43.93 -8.21 15.29
N ASN A 75 -44.12 -9.45 15.76
CA ASN A 75 -45.29 -10.26 15.46
C ASN A 75 -46.30 -10.31 16.62
N ALA A 76 -46.00 -9.65 17.75
CA ALA A 76 -46.87 -9.61 18.91
C ALA A 76 -48.14 -8.79 18.59
N THR A 77 -49.28 -9.25 19.11
CA THR A 77 -50.59 -8.65 18.82
C THR A 77 -51.04 -7.66 19.90
N ASN A 78 -50.33 -7.58 21.01
CA ASN A 78 -50.59 -6.63 22.08
C ASN A 78 -49.30 -5.91 22.50
N ASP A 79 -49.46 -4.68 22.99
CA ASP A 79 -48.34 -3.79 23.29
C ASP A 79 -47.50 -4.26 24.49
N ILE A 80 -48.14 -4.88 25.48
CA ILE A 80 -47.47 -5.35 26.70
C ILE A 80 -46.49 -6.49 26.37
N GLU A 81 -46.95 -7.47 25.59
CA GLU A 81 -46.12 -8.58 25.12
C GLU A 81 -44.98 -8.08 24.23
N ARG A 82 -45.27 -7.11 23.34
CA ARG A 82 -44.25 -6.48 22.50
C ARG A 82 -43.15 -5.85 23.34
N GLU A 83 -43.50 -5.05 24.35
CA GLU A 83 -42.53 -4.39 25.24
C GLU A 83 -41.67 -5.42 26.01
N GLN A 84 -42.31 -6.44 26.59
CA GLN A 84 -41.59 -7.52 27.29
C GLN A 84 -40.59 -8.25 26.38
N LEU A 85 -40.96 -8.50 25.12
CA LEU A 85 -40.09 -9.15 24.14
C LEU A 85 -38.94 -8.24 23.70
N LEU A 86 -39.13 -6.91 23.63
CA LEU A 86 -38.05 -5.95 23.38
C LEU A 86 -37.08 -5.86 24.55
N THR A 87 -37.56 -5.85 25.79
CA THR A 87 -36.69 -5.93 26.97
C THR A 87 -35.89 -7.22 26.98
N LYS A 88 -36.53 -8.35 26.63
CA LYS A 88 -35.84 -9.64 26.47
C LYS A 88 -34.77 -9.58 25.38
N HIS A 89 -35.06 -8.94 24.25
CA HIS A 89 -34.10 -8.75 23.16
C HIS A 89 -32.85 -7.99 23.62
N ALA A 90 -33.01 -6.87 24.33
CA ALA A 90 -31.88 -6.13 24.89
C ALA A 90 -31.05 -6.99 25.87
N ALA A 91 -31.71 -7.79 26.71
CA ALA A 91 -31.03 -8.72 27.61
C ALA A 91 -30.25 -9.82 26.86
N ASP A 92 -30.82 -10.38 25.80
CA ASP A 92 -30.17 -11.39 24.96
C ASP A 92 -28.92 -10.80 24.24
N VAL A 93 -29.01 -9.58 23.72
CA VAL A 93 -27.87 -8.86 23.12
C VAL A 93 -26.78 -8.60 24.18
N MET A 94 -27.16 -8.15 25.38
CA MET A 94 -26.22 -7.90 26.47
C MET A 94 -25.56 -9.19 26.99
N ALA A 95 -26.26 -10.32 26.94
CA ALA A 95 -25.67 -11.62 27.26
C ALA A 95 -24.52 -11.97 26.30
N HIS A 96 -24.63 -11.62 25.01
CA HIS A 96 -23.54 -11.79 24.04
C HIS A 96 -22.34 -10.89 24.33
N VAL A 97 -22.58 -9.62 24.69
CA VAL A 97 -21.51 -8.71 25.17
C VAL A 97 -20.75 -9.34 26.33
N ASN A 98 -21.48 -9.83 27.34
CA ASN A 98 -20.88 -10.46 28.52
C ASN A 98 -20.11 -11.75 28.18
N ALA A 99 -20.56 -12.51 27.18
CA ALA A 99 -19.87 -13.71 26.73
C ALA A 99 -18.57 -13.36 25.98
N LEU A 100 -18.59 -12.35 25.11
CA LEU A 100 -17.42 -11.90 24.35
C LEU A 100 -16.34 -11.29 25.23
N ALA A 101 -16.74 -10.48 26.22
CA ALA A 101 -15.81 -9.90 27.18
C ALA A 101 -14.97 -10.96 27.93
N LYS A 102 -15.48 -12.19 28.07
CA LYS A 102 -14.78 -13.31 28.73
C LYS A 102 -13.82 -14.08 27.80
N ARG A 103 -13.87 -13.86 26.48
CA ARG A 103 -13.05 -14.63 25.50
C ARG A 103 -11.57 -14.23 25.52
N ASN A 104 -11.24 -13.04 26.02
CA ASN A 104 -9.88 -12.53 26.17
C ASN A 104 -9.00 -12.73 24.91
N TYR A 105 -9.49 -12.31 23.74
CA TYR A 105 -8.72 -12.44 22.50
C TYR A 105 -7.43 -11.61 22.51
N ALA A 106 -7.42 -10.47 23.21
CA ALA A 106 -6.25 -9.60 23.34
C ALA A 106 -5.00 -10.34 23.84
N SER A 107 -5.15 -11.29 24.77
CA SER A 107 -4.02 -12.07 25.28
C SER A 107 -3.62 -13.25 24.39
N ARG A 108 -4.39 -13.54 23.33
CA ARG A 108 -4.26 -14.75 22.49
C ARG A 108 -3.84 -14.42 21.06
N VAL A 109 -4.19 -13.23 20.57
CA VAL A 109 -3.88 -12.76 19.22
C VAL A 109 -2.84 -11.67 19.32
N ASP A 110 -1.62 -11.96 18.86
CA ASP A 110 -0.56 -10.97 18.83
C ASP A 110 -0.94 -9.75 17.97
N GLY A 111 -0.69 -8.56 18.51
CA GLY A 111 -1.08 -7.28 17.92
C GLY A 111 -2.56 -6.93 18.09
N SER A 112 -3.39 -7.75 18.74
CA SER A 112 -4.80 -7.41 18.98
C SER A 112 -4.94 -6.18 19.87
N LEU A 113 -5.90 -5.32 19.53
CA LEU A 113 -6.36 -4.26 20.41
C LEU A 113 -7.14 -4.85 21.59
N ASP A 114 -7.22 -4.08 22.67
CA ASP A 114 -7.89 -4.46 23.92
C ASP A 114 -9.42 -4.37 23.85
N PHE A 115 -10.01 -4.46 22.66
CA PHE A 115 -11.46 -4.50 22.46
C PHE A 115 -11.88 -5.42 21.32
N ILE A 116 -13.14 -5.85 21.36
CA ILE A 116 -13.77 -6.72 20.37
C ILE A 116 -14.94 -5.99 19.73
N VAL A 117 -15.08 -6.09 18.42
CA VAL A 117 -16.28 -5.60 17.73
C VAL A 117 -17.32 -6.73 17.69
N MET A 118 -18.47 -6.52 18.33
CA MET A 118 -19.61 -7.43 18.24
C MET A 118 -20.49 -6.99 17.07
N PHE A 119 -20.44 -7.71 15.96
CA PHE A 119 -21.27 -7.44 14.80
C PHE A 119 -22.68 -7.98 15.00
N VAL A 120 -23.67 -7.10 14.92
CA VAL A 120 -25.10 -7.44 14.92
C VAL A 120 -25.64 -7.24 13.50
N PRO A 121 -26.15 -8.28 12.83
CA PRO A 121 -26.50 -8.28 11.40
C PRO A 121 -27.79 -7.53 11.07
N GLY A 122 -27.92 -6.29 11.54
CA GLY A 122 -29.02 -5.38 11.18
C GLY A 122 -29.12 -4.21 12.15
N ASP A 123 -29.18 -2.99 11.61
CA ASP A 123 -29.27 -1.76 12.40
C ASP A 123 -30.49 -1.76 13.33
N THR A 124 -31.64 -2.24 12.85
CA THR A 124 -32.88 -2.30 13.64
C THR A 124 -32.78 -3.17 14.88
N PHE A 125 -31.99 -4.24 14.86
CA PHE A 125 -31.78 -5.08 16.05
C PHE A 125 -30.99 -4.33 17.11
N LEU A 126 -29.98 -3.56 16.69
CA LEU A 126 -29.16 -2.81 17.62
C LEU A 126 -29.92 -1.59 18.17
N THR A 127 -30.66 -0.88 17.31
CA THR A 127 -31.56 0.21 17.72
C THR A 127 -32.58 -0.26 18.74
N ALA A 128 -33.26 -1.39 18.51
CA ALA A 128 -34.22 -1.92 19.46
C ALA A 128 -33.62 -2.31 20.82
N ALA A 129 -32.34 -2.71 20.84
CA ALA A 129 -31.63 -2.96 22.10
C ALA A 129 -31.31 -1.65 22.84
N PHE A 130 -30.89 -0.60 22.13
CA PHE A 130 -30.68 0.73 22.71
C PHE A 130 -31.97 1.33 23.27
N ASP A 131 -33.08 1.22 22.53
CA ASP A 131 -34.38 1.76 22.95
C ASP A 131 -34.88 1.10 24.24
N ALA A 132 -34.69 -0.22 24.37
CA ALA A 132 -35.13 -0.99 25.54
C ALA A 132 -34.14 -0.97 26.71
N ASN A 133 -32.86 -0.65 26.47
CA ASN A 133 -31.84 -0.46 27.49
C ASN A 133 -30.93 0.72 27.11
N PRO A 134 -31.27 1.95 27.56
CA PRO A 134 -30.50 3.16 27.23
C PRO A 134 -29.03 3.12 27.67
N GLU A 135 -28.70 2.35 28.71
CA GLU A 135 -27.32 2.19 29.22
C GLU A 135 -26.52 1.11 28.49
N PHE A 136 -27.10 0.43 27.50
CA PHE A 136 -26.50 -0.71 26.84
C PHE A 136 -25.13 -0.36 26.22
N LEU A 137 -25.00 0.81 25.61
CA LEU A 137 -23.76 1.22 24.95
C LEU A 137 -22.62 1.39 25.95
N GLU A 138 -22.88 2.12 27.04
CA GLU A 138 -21.92 2.38 28.10
C GLU A 138 -21.49 1.07 28.77
N GLN A 139 -22.45 0.18 29.04
CA GLN A 139 -22.18 -1.14 29.63
C GLN A 139 -21.33 -2.03 28.70
N ALA A 140 -21.54 -1.97 27.39
CA ALA A 140 -20.76 -2.72 26.41
C ALA A 140 -19.34 -2.18 26.27
N ILE A 141 -19.19 -0.86 26.14
CA ILE A 141 -17.89 -0.18 26.05
C ILE A 141 -17.06 -0.40 27.32
N ALA A 142 -17.67 -0.33 28.51
CA ALA A 142 -16.99 -0.62 29.77
C ALA A 142 -16.44 -2.06 29.86
N LYS A 143 -16.93 -2.96 29.01
CA LYS A 143 -16.46 -4.36 28.88
C LYS A 143 -15.53 -4.55 27.68
N ASN A 144 -15.10 -3.47 27.04
CA ASN A 144 -14.31 -3.47 25.80
C ASN A 144 -14.97 -4.27 24.67
N VAL A 145 -16.30 -4.25 24.59
CA VAL A 145 -17.04 -4.81 23.47
C VAL A 145 -17.76 -3.67 22.77
N PHE A 146 -17.45 -3.46 21.50
CA PHE A 146 -18.02 -2.40 20.70
C PHE A 146 -19.12 -2.98 19.79
N PRO A 147 -20.41 -2.75 20.08
CA PRO A 147 -21.48 -3.23 19.22
C PRO A 147 -21.47 -2.47 17.88
N ALA A 148 -21.53 -3.20 16.77
CA ALA A 148 -21.57 -2.61 15.44
C ALA A 148 -22.67 -3.26 14.59
N SER A 149 -23.50 -2.42 13.98
CA SER A 149 -24.40 -2.76 12.89
C SER A 149 -23.67 -2.76 11.53
N PRO A 150 -24.31 -3.17 10.42
CA PRO A 150 -23.72 -3.03 9.08
C PRO A 150 -23.25 -1.62 8.77
N GLY A 151 -24.06 -0.58 9.04
CA GLY A 151 -23.69 0.80 8.75
C GLY A 151 -22.46 1.27 9.52
N THR A 152 -22.42 1.00 10.83
CA THR A 152 -21.30 1.40 11.70
C THR A 152 -20.03 0.61 11.40
N LEU A 153 -20.15 -0.68 11.11
CA LEU A 153 -19.01 -1.51 10.74
C LEU A 153 -18.43 -1.10 9.38
N ILE A 154 -19.25 -0.81 8.37
CA ILE A 154 -18.76 -0.28 7.08
C ILE A 154 -17.97 1.01 7.29
N ALA A 155 -18.45 1.92 8.14
CA ALA A 155 -17.77 3.18 8.43
C ALA A 155 -16.39 2.93 9.08
N LEU A 156 -16.33 2.04 10.09
CA LEU A 156 -15.09 1.64 10.75
C LEU A 156 -14.09 1.02 9.76
N LEU A 157 -14.53 0.05 8.97
CA LEU A 157 -13.69 -0.65 8.01
C LEU A 157 -13.18 0.29 6.90
N ARG A 158 -14.01 1.23 6.43
CA ARG A 158 -13.56 2.25 5.46
C ARG A 158 -12.50 3.17 6.04
N ALA A 159 -12.60 3.54 7.32
CA ALA A 159 -11.57 4.32 7.99
C ALA A 159 -10.24 3.54 8.06
N ILE A 160 -10.30 2.24 8.37
CA ILE A 160 -9.13 1.34 8.37
C ILE A 160 -8.54 1.22 6.95
N ALA A 161 -9.36 0.97 5.93
CA ALA A 161 -8.92 0.87 4.55
C ALA A 161 -8.31 2.19 4.03
N TYR A 162 -8.81 3.32 4.49
CA TYR A 162 -8.20 4.63 4.19
C TYR A 162 -6.82 4.77 4.86
N GLY A 163 -6.67 4.34 6.11
CA GLY A 163 -5.37 4.28 6.80
C GLY A 163 -4.34 3.46 6.04
N TRP A 164 -4.72 2.27 5.57
CA TRP A 164 -3.85 1.43 4.71
C TRP A 164 -3.37 2.13 3.45
N ARG A 165 -4.25 2.89 2.79
CA ARG A 165 -3.88 3.65 1.58
C ARG A 165 -2.86 4.75 1.89
N GLN A 166 -2.95 5.38 3.06
CA GLN A 166 -1.98 6.39 3.46
C GLN A 166 -0.61 5.78 3.75
N GLU A 167 -0.56 4.64 4.43
CA GLU A 167 0.70 3.94 4.72
C GLU A 167 1.39 3.46 3.43
N GLN A 168 0.64 2.86 2.50
CA GLN A 168 1.18 2.44 1.21
C GLN A 168 1.68 3.63 0.37
N LEU A 169 0.99 4.78 0.43
CA LEU A 169 1.45 6.00 -0.23
C LEU A 169 2.75 6.53 0.37
N ALA A 170 2.89 6.47 1.70
CA ALA A 170 4.11 6.87 2.40
C ALA A 170 5.29 5.95 2.05
N GLU A 171 5.08 4.63 2.02
CA GLU A 171 6.09 3.66 1.61
C GLU A 171 6.54 3.87 0.17
N ASN A 172 5.59 4.03 -0.77
CA ASN A 172 5.89 4.29 -2.17
C ASN A 172 6.67 5.61 -2.35
N ALA A 173 6.32 6.67 -1.63
CA ALA A 173 7.04 7.93 -1.68
C ALA A 173 8.49 7.77 -1.19
N ALA A 174 8.72 7.02 -0.12
CA ALA A 174 10.06 6.70 0.36
C ALA A 174 10.89 5.94 -0.67
N GLN A 175 10.28 4.97 -1.36
CA GLN A 175 10.93 4.23 -2.46
C GLN A 175 11.27 5.13 -3.64
N VAL A 176 10.36 6.03 -4.04
CA VAL A 176 10.62 7.01 -5.12
C VAL A 176 11.79 7.93 -4.78
N VAL A 177 11.88 8.41 -3.54
CA VAL A 177 13.02 9.24 -3.09
C VAL A 177 14.33 8.45 -3.15
N ALA A 178 14.32 7.20 -2.66
CA ALA A 178 15.49 6.33 -2.70
C ALA A 178 15.97 6.07 -4.14
N LEU A 179 15.04 5.73 -5.04
CA LEU A 179 15.34 5.49 -6.45
C LEU A 179 15.81 6.77 -7.16
N GLY A 180 15.23 7.93 -6.82
CA GLY A 180 15.65 9.23 -7.34
C GLY A 180 17.09 9.58 -6.95
N LYS A 181 17.47 9.30 -5.70
CA LYS A 181 18.86 9.48 -5.24
C LYS A 181 19.83 8.58 -6.00
N GLU A 182 19.49 7.30 -6.12
CA GLU A 182 20.30 6.33 -6.86
C GLU A 182 20.47 6.74 -8.33
N LEU A 183 19.39 7.19 -8.98
CA LEU A 183 19.43 7.66 -10.35
C LEU A 183 20.35 8.88 -10.50
N TYR A 184 20.26 9.85 -9.58
CA TYR A 184 21.11 11.05 -9.61
C TYR A 184 22.59 10.69 -9.47
N GLU A 185 22.94 9.79 -8.55
CA GLU A 185 24.30 9.29 -8.39
C GLU A 185 24.82 8.60 -9.67
N ARG A 186 24.01 7.74 -10.28
CA ARG A 186 24.35 7.07 -11.55
C ARG A 186 24.55 8.05 -12.70
N VAL A 187 23.71 9.08 -12.81
CA VAL A 187 23.86 10.15 -13.81
C VAL A 187 25.18 10.89 -13.58
N GLY A 188 25.53 11.23 -12.33
CA GLY A 188 26.80 11.89 -12.02
C GLY A 188 28.04 11.06 -12.42
N VAL A 189 28.01 9.74 -12.20
CA VAL A 189 29.09 8.86 -12.66
C VAL A 189 29.16 8.83 -14.18
N PHE A 190 28.01 8.70 -14.85
CA PHE A 190 27.93 8.64 -16.31
C PHE A 190 28.41 9.95 -16.98
N THR A 191 28.02 11.11 -16.47
CA THR A 191 28.49 12.41 -16.98
C THR A 191 29.99 12.56 -16.81
N GLY A 192 30.57 12.06 -15.71
CA GLY A 192 32.01 11.97 -15.53
C GLY A 192 32.72 11.09 -16.58
N HIS A 193 32.11 9.98 -17.00
CA HIS A 193 32.62 9.19 -18.13
C HIS A 193 32.52 9.96 -19.46
N LEU A 194 31.40 10.63 -19.74
CA LEU A 194 31.24 11.44 -20.95
C LEU A 194 32.25 12.59 -21.02
N GLN A 195 32.54 13.25 -19.90
CA GLN A 195 33.54 14.32 -19.84
C GLN A 195 34.95 13.80 -20.19
N LYS A 196 35.30 12.60 -19.70
CA LYS A 196 36.57 11.93 -20.05
C LYS A 196 36.63 11.59 -21.54
N VAL A 197 35.54 11.08 -22.11
CA VAL A 197 35.45 10.80 -23.55
C VAL A 197 35.64 12.08 -24.35
N GLY A 198 34.94 13.17 -24.00
CA GLY A 198 35.09 14.47 -24.66
C GLY A 198 36.54 14.97 -24.64
N THR A 199 37.18 14.91 -23.47
CA THR A 199 38.60 15.31 -23.31
C THR A 199 39.54 14.50 -24.20
N ASN A 200 39.32 13.18 -24.30
CA ASN A 200 40.17 12.31 -25.13
C ASN A 200 39.94 12.53 -26.63
N LEU A 201 38.70 12.83 -27.05
CA LEU A 201 38.41 13.21 -28.42
C LEU A 201 39.12 14.51 -28.80
N THR A 202 39.10 15.53 -27.94
CA THR A 202 39.86 16.78 -28.17
C THR A 202 41.35 16.51 -28.39
N LYS A 203 41.98 15.70 -27.52
CA LYS A 203 43.39 15.32 -27.67
C LYS A 203 43.67 14.55 -28.96
N ALA A 204 42.77 13.66 -29.37
CA ALA A 204 42.89 12.93 -30.63
C ALA A 204 42.82 13.89 -31.83
N THR A 205 41.89 14.86 -31.81
CA THR A 205 41.77 15.90 -32.84
C THR A 205 43.04 16.77 -32.91
N GLU A 206 43.60 17.19 -31.78
CA GLU A 206 44.86 17.96 -31.72
C GLU A 206 46.04 17.17 -32.32
N SER A 207 46.13 15.88 -32.01
CA SER A 207 47.18 14.99 -32.51
C SER A 207 47.05 14.78 -34.03
N TYR A 208 45.82 14.59 -34.53
CA TYR A 208 45.53 14.50 -35.96
C TYR A 208 45.92 15.78 -36.69
N ASN A 209 45.51 16.95 -36.19
CA ASN A 209 45.86 18.25 -36.78
C ASN A 209 47.38 18.46 -36.86
N SER A 210 48.11 18.05 -35.82
CA SER A 210 49.58 18.13 -35.78
C SER A 210 50.24 17.21 -36.82
N ALA A 211 49.69 16.00 -37.03
CA ALA A 211 50.18 15.05 -38.04
C ALA A 211 49.96 15.58 -39.47
N VAL A 212 48.77 16.11 -39.75
CA VAL A 212 48.46 16.75 -41.04
C VAL A 212 49.39 17.94 -41.31
N ALA A 213 49.57 18.83 -40.33
CA ALA A 213 50.49 19.97 -40.46
C ALA A 213 51.94 19.53 -40.75
N SER A 214 52.42 18.46 -40.10
CA SER A 214 53.76 17.91 -40.37
C SER A 214 53.87 17.29 -41.76
N LEU A 215 52.83 16.59 -42.22
CA LEU A 215 52.75 16.05 -43.58
C LEU A 215 52.88 17.19 -44.61
N GLU A 216 52.08 18.24 -44.46
CA GLU A 216 52.05 19.39 -45.38
C GLU A 216 53.34 20.20 -45.37
N THR A 217 53.93 20.44 -44.20
CA THR A 217 55.08 21.36 -44.07
C THR A 217 56.44 20.69 -44.21
N ARG A 218 56.56 19.39 -43.91
CA ARG A 218 57.85 18.69 -43.90
C ARG A 218 57.96 17.60 -44.96
N VAL A 219 56.91 16.78 -45.08
CA VAL A 219 56.93 15.59 -45.94
C VAL A 219 56.64 15.96 -47.39
N MET A 220 55.54 16.66 -47.65
CA MET A 220 55.13 17.03 -49.01
C MET A 220 56.17 17.90 -49.76
N PRO A 221 56.84 18.89 -49.14
CA PRO A 221 57.89 19.64 -49.83
C PRO A 221 59.10 18.77 -50.19
N SER A 222 59.45 17.82 -49.32
CA SER A 222 60.53 16.85 -49.59
C SER A 222 60.16 15.89 -50.72
N ALA A 223 58.91 15.41 -50.73
CA ALA A 223 58.39 14.58 -51.83
C ALA A 223 58.42 15.32 -53.18
N ARG A 224 57.98 16.59 -53.22
CA ARG A 224 58.05 17.44 -54.42
C ARG A 224 59.48 17.69 -54.91
N ARG A 225 60.45 17.79 -53.99
CA ARG A 225 61.89 17.89 -54.33
C ARG A 225 62.42 16.59 -54.96
N PHE A 226 61.92 15.43 -54.55
CA PHE A 226 62.29 14.14 -55.16
C PHE A 226 61.71 13.96 -56.57
N GLU A 227 60.46 14.39 -56.80
CA GLU A 227 59.84 14.41 -58.14
C GLU A 227 60.64 15.29 -59.11
N THR A 228 61.07 16.48 -58.67
CA THR A 228 61.88 17.41 -59.50
C THR A 228 63.29 16.91 -59.81
N LEU A 229 63.82 15.97 -59.03
CA LEU A 229 65.12 15.33 -59.27
C LEU A 229 65.03 14.07 -60.15
N ALA A 230 63.84 13.75 -60.68
CA ALA A 230 63.56 12.57 -61.53
C ALA A 230 63.87 11.21 -60.87
N VAL A 231 63.83 11.14 -59.53
CA VAL A 231 64.06 9.90 -58.74
C VAL A 231 62.74 9.28 -58.23
N ALA A 232 61.59 9.86 -58.55
CA ALA A 232 60.29 9.40 -58.06
C ALA A 232 59.63 8.33 -58.97
N SER A 233 58.81 7.45 -58.38
CA SER A 233 58.01 6.46 -59.12
C SER A 233 56.77 7.11 -59.77
N ASP A 234 56.20 6.48 -60.81
CA ASP A 234 55.06 6.99 -61.61
C ASP A 234 53.71 7.11 -60.84
N GLN A 235 53.65 6.82 -59.54
CA GLN A 235 52.41 6.91 -58.76
C GLN A 235 52.34 8.21 -57.93
N ALA A 236 51.33 9.04 -58.23
CA ALA A 236 51.01 10.24 -57.46
C ALA A 236 50.57 9.89 -56.02
N LEU A 237 51.05 10.67 -55.05
CA LEU A 237 50.68 10.51 -53.64
C LEU A 237 49.19 10.84 -53.42
N PRO A 238 48.45 10.04 -52.63
CA PRO A 238 47.06 10.31 -52.33
C PRO A 238 46.90 11.59 -51.49
N GLY A 239 45.89 12.41 -51.82
CA GLY A 239 45.53 13.59 -51.03
C GLY A 239 44.80 13.22 -49.74
N VAL A 240 45.08 13.96 -48.66
CA VAL A 240 44.34 13.83 -47.40
C VAL A 240 43.20 14.84 -47.40
N SER A 241 41.96 14.37 -47.30
CA SER A 241 40.79 15.26 -47.14
C SER A 241 40.61 15.69 -45.68
N PRO A 242 40.22 16.94 -45.41
CA PRO A 242 39.90 17.39 -44.05
C PRO A 242 38.73 16.61 -43.45
N ILE A 243 38.78 16.37 -42.14
CA ILE A 243 37.65 15.85 -41.37
C ILE A 243 36.93 17.04 -40.71
N ASP A 244 35.84 17.52 -41.32
CA ASP A 244 35.01 18.64 -40.81
C ASP A 244 33.92 18.18 -39.82
N VAL A 245 34.20 17.18 -38.98
CA VAL A 245 33.24 16.69 -37.98
C VAL A 245 33.62 17.24 -36.62
N THR A 246 32.89 18.25 -36.16
CA THR A 246 33.04 18.80 -34.80
C THR A 246 32.19 18.01 -33.80
N THR A 247 32.75 17.75 -32.62
CA THR A 247 31.98 17.15 -31.51
C THR A 247 30.92 18.14 -31.05
N ARG A 248 29.67 17.68 -30.92
CA ARG A 248 28.56 18.49 -30.41
C ARG A 248 28.90 19.00 -29.00
N GLN A 249 28.78 20.30 -28.78
CA GLN A 249 28.91 20.87 -27.43
C GLN A 249 27.78 20.34 -26.55
N VAL A 250 28.17 19.83 -25.38
CA VAL A 250 27.23 19.41 -24.34
C VAL A 250 26.87 20.64 -23.53
N SER A 251 25.64 21.14 -23.71
CA SER A 251 25.04 22.18 -22.87
C SER A 251 23.95 21.54 -22.02
N LEU A 252 24.26 21.27 -20.74
CA LEU A 252 23.35 20.66 -19.76
C LEU A 252 23.15 21.63 -18.57
N PRO A 253 22.39 22.72 -18.76
CA PRO A 253 22.19 23.74 -17.72
C PRO A 253 21.55 23.17 -16.43
N GLU A 254 20.75 22.10 -16.52
CA GLU A 254 20.19 21.39 -15.37
C GLU A 254 21.22 20.72 -14.43
N LEU A 255 22.45 20.46 -14.90
CA LEU A 255 23.53 19.90 -14.06
C LEU A 255 24.36 20.99 -13.36
N GLU A 256 24.30 22.23 -13.83
CA GLU A 256 25.03 23.36 -13.24
C GLU A 256 24.26 24.00 -12.05
N ALA A 257 22.94 23.84 -11.99
CA ALA A 257 22.09 24.43 -10.95
C ALA A 257 22.15 23.72 -9.57
N GLY A 258 22.68 22.49 -9.51
CA GLY A 258 22.66 21.66 -8.29
C GLY A 258 23.77 21.93 -7.26
N SER A 259 24.78 22.73 -7.60
CA SER A 259 25.94 23.01 -6.74
C SER A 259 25.80 24.27 -5.87
N GLY A 260 24.65 24.96 -5.92
CA GLY A 260 24.47 26.30 -5.32
C GLY A 260 23.73 26.40 -3.99
N ASN A 261 23.33 25.31 -3.33
CA ASN A 261 22.52 25.43 -2.10
C ASN A 261 22.99 24.50 -0.97
N GLN A 262 24.17 24.81 -0.42
CA GLN A 262 24.54 24.47 0.95
C GLN A 262 25.26 25.68 1.56
N SER A 263 24.52 26.49 2.31
CA SER A 263 25.01 27.49 3.28
C SER A 263 23.97 27.62 4.38
#